data_AF-A0A975KLD9-F1
#
_entry.id   AF-A0A975KLD9-F1
#
_cell.length_a   1.000
_cell.length_b   1.000
_cell.length_c   1.000
_cell.angle_alpha   90.00
_cell.angle_beta   90.00
_cell.angle_gamma   90.00
#
_symmetry.space_group_name_H-M   'P 1'
#
loop_
_entity.id
_entity.type
_entity.pdbx_description
1 polymer ?
#
loop_
_entity_poly.entity_id
_entity_poly.type
_entity_poly.pdbx_seq_one_letter_code
_entity_poly.pdbx_strand_id
1 'polypeptide(L)' 'MEVWGTILLWIVGLFILYLVIFAAVKDGIDKSEVGQLIKSKYGVKDEIVPVSDDEIEKELEDEIN' A
#
# COMPACT_ATOMS: atom_id res chain seq x y z
N MET A 1 25.15 26.67 26.96
CA MET A 1 25.40 25.32 26.40
C MET A 1 24.27 24.33 26.68
N GLU A 2 23.36 24.58 27.63
CA GLU A 2 22.32 23.60 28.01
C GLU A 2 21.15 23.48 27.01
N VAL A 3 20.80 24.57 26.32
CA VAL A 3 19.66 24.59 25.37
C VAL A 3 19.83 23.59 24.22
N TRP A 4 21.07 23.36 23.80
CA TRP A 4 21.40 22.42 22.71
C TRP A 4 21.10 20.97 23.07
N GLY A 5 21.33 20.57 24.33
CA GLY A 5 20.98 19.23 24.80
C GLY A 5 19.47 19.01 24.85
N THR A 6 18.73 20.03 25.32
CA THR A 6 17.26 20.01 25.34
C THR A 6 16.67 19.93 23.93
N ILE A 7 17.21 20.68 22.97
CA ILE A 7 16.79 20.64 21.56
C ILE A 7 17.00 19.23 20.98
N LEU A 8 18.13 18.59 21.29
CA LEU A 8 18.45 17.26 20.78
C LEU A 8 17.48 16.20 21.34
N LEU A 9 17.13 16.29 22.62
CA LEU A 9 16.11 15.42 23.23
C LEU A 9 14.74 15.61 22.60
N TRP A 10 14.34 16.85 22.29
CA TRP A 10 13.08 17.13 21.60
C TRP A 10 13.03 16.50 20.20
N ILE A 11 14.11 16.63 19.43
CA ILE A 11 14.21 16.04 18.09
C ILE A 11 14.10 14.50 18.17
N VAL A 12 14.82 13.87 19.10
CA VAL A 12 14.76 12.41 19.30
C VAL A 12 13.35 11.97 19.71
N GLY A 13 12.70 12.69 20.61
CA GLY A 13 11.33 12.39 21.04
C GLY A 13 10.32 12.48 19.89
N LEU A 14 10.40 13.54 19.08
CA LEU A 14 9.57 13.71 17.89
C LEU A 14 9.84 12.63 16.84
N PHE A 15 11.09 12.21 16.68
CA PHE A 15 11.47 11.16 15.74
C PHE A 15 10.89 9.80 16.15
N ILE A 16 10.98 9.44 17.43
CA ILE A 16 10.37 8.20 17.96
C ILE A 16 8.85 8.25 17.82
N LEU A 17 8.22 9.38 18.16
CA LEU A 17 6.77 9.55 18.01
C LEU A 17 6.33 9.40 16.54
N TYR A 18 7.08 9.99 15.61
CA TYR A 18 6.85 9.82 14.18
C TYR A 18 6.94 8.35 13.76
N LEU A 19 7.96 7.61 14.24
CA LEU A 19 8.11 6.18 13.95
C LEU A 19 6.95 5.35 14.52
N VAL A 20 6.46 5.67 15.71
CA VAL A 20 5.30 4.97 16.30
C VAL A 20 4.05 5.21 15.48
N ILE A 21 3.76 6.46 15.09
CA ILE A 21 2.62 6.77 14.22
C ILE A 21 2.81 6.13 12.85
N PHE A 22 3.99 6.22 12.25
CA PHE A 22 4.29 5.65 10.95
C PHE A 22 4.17 4.13 10.97
N ALA A 23 4.71 3.45 11.98
CA ALA A 23 4.55 2.00 12.13
C ALA A 23 3.10 1.63 12.41
N ALA A 24 2.44 2.31 13.35
CA ALA A 24 1.03 2.05 13.68
C ALA A 24 0.07 2.37 12.53
N VAL A 25 0.40 3.31 11.65
CA VAL A 25 -0.42 3.67 10.48
C VAL A 25 -0.03 2.82 9.27
N LYS A 26 1.26 2.53 9.04
CA LYS A 26 1.72 1.74 7.90
C LYS A 26 1.48 0.25 8.14
N ASP A 27 1.96 -0.33 9.23
CA ASP A 27 1.60 -1.71 9.59
C ASP A 27 0.12 -1.80 9.98
N GLY A 28 -0.45 -0.74 10.55
CA GLY A 28 -1.88 -0.65 10.80
C GLY A 28 -2.67 -0.74 9.51
N ILE A 29 -2.42 0.08 8.49
CA ILE A 29 -3.16 0.03 7.23
C ILE A 29 -2.87 -1.29 6.49
N ASP A 30 -1.62 -1.75 6.42
CA ASP A 30 -1.26 -2.92 5.61
C ASP A 30 -1.78 -4.25 6.21
N LYS A 31 -2.02 -4.32 7.53
CA LYS A 31 -2.69 -5.46 8.19
C LYS A 31 -4.14 -5.21 8.64
N SER A 32 -4.62 -3.98 8.63
CA SER A 32 -5.99 -3.65 9.07
C SER A 32 -7.01 -4.12 8.05
N GLU A 33 -8.14 -4.61 8.58
CA GLU A 33 -9.34 -4.92 7.80
C GLU A 33 -9.75 -3.75 6.90
N VAL A 34 -9.49 -2.50 7.28
CA VAL A 34 -9.81 -1.31 6.46
C VAL A 34 -8.89 -1.20 5.24
N GLY A 35 -7.60 -1.51 5.38
CA GLY A 35 -6.66 -1.53 4.26
C GLY A 35 -6.93 -2.71 3.32
N GLN A 36 -7.24 -3.89 3.87
CA GLN A 36 -7.73 -5.03 3.07
C GLN A 36 -9.09 -4.73 2.41
N LEU A 37 -10.01 -4.05 3.08
CA LEU A 37 -11.33 -3.68 2.54
C LEU A 37 -11.20 -2.64 1.42
N ILE A 38 -10.28 -1.67 1.54
CA ILE A 38 -9.97 -0.73 0.46
C ILE A 38 -9.25 -1.46 -0.68
N LYS A 39 -8.31 -2.36 -0.41
CA LYS A 39 -7.67 -3.20 -1.44
C LYS A 39 -8.66 -4.15 -2.12
N SER A 40 -9.68 -4.62 -1.39
CA SER A 40 -10.76 -5.47 -1.88
C SER A 40 -11.82 -4.70 -2.67
N LYS A 41 -12.18 -3.48 -2.26
CA LYS A 41 -13.23 -2.66 -2.90
C LYS A 41 -12.72 -1.74 -4.00
N TYR A 42 -11.48 -1.25 -3.88
CA TYR A 42 -10.88 -0.22 -4.73
C TYR A 42 -9.49 -0.58 -5.25
N GLY A 43 -8.82 -1.58 -4.68
CA GLY A 43 -7.66 -2.19 -5.31
C GLY A 43 -8.15 -2.93 -6.54
N VAL A 44 -8.02 -2.26 -7.69
CA VAL A 44 -7.93 -2.92 -8.99
C VAL A 44 -7.05 -4.14 -8.77
N LYS A 45 -7.61 -5.32 -9.02
CA LYS A 45 -6.85 -6.55 -9.09
C LYS A 45 -5.70 -6.29 -10.07
N ASP A 46 -4.50 -6.08 -9.55
CA ASP A 46 -3.26 -6.36 -10.28
C ASP A 46 -3.07 -7.88 -10.42
N GLU A 47 -4.17 -8.65 -10.53
CA GLU A 47 -4.14 -9.86 -11.32
C GLU A 47 -4.10 -9.36 -12.76
N ILE A 48 -2.88 -9.03 -13.22
CA ILE A 48 -2.56 -9.20 -14.63
C ILE A 48 -2.81 -10.69 -14.88
N VAL A 49 -4.04 -11.05 -15.20
CA VAL A 49 -4.34 -12.33 -15.81
C VAL A 49 -3.56 -12.27 -17.10
N PRO A 50 -2.49 -13.08 -17.28
CA PRO A 50 -1.86 -13.16 -18.57
C PRO A 50 -2.86 -13.90 -19.45
N VAL A 51 -3.79 -13.14 -20.04
CA VAL A 51 -4.66 -13.66 -21.09
C VAL A 51 -3.69 -14.06 -22.19
N SER A 52 -3.63 -15.36 -22.45
CA SER A 52 -2.82 -15.92 -23.52
C SER A 52 -3.34 -15.38 -24.84
N ASP A 53 -2.46 -14.95 -25.73
CA ASP A 53 -2.84 -14.41 -27.05
C ASP A 53 -3.77 -15.40 -27.80
N ASP A 54 -3.59 -16.71 -27.58
CA ASP A 54 -4.43 -17.79 -28.12
C ASP A 54 -5.92 -17.70 -27.70
N GLU A 55 -6.22 -17.16 -26.51
CA GLU A 55 -7.60 -17.01 -26.02
C GLU A 55 -8.27 -15.80 -26.65
N ILE A 56 -7.50 -14.74 -26.93
CA ILE A 56 -7.98 -13.51 -27.59
C ILE A 56 -8.29 -13.77 -29.07
N GLU A 57 -7.41 -14.49 -29.77
CA GLU A 57 -7.61 -14.83 -31.19
C GLU A 57 -8.87 -15.68 -31.38
N LYS A 58 -9.11 -16.62 -30.47
CA LYS A 58 -10.27 -17.50 -30.54
C LYS A 58 -11.59 -16.75 -30.31
N GLU A 59 -11.64 -15.83 -29.35
CA GLU A 59 -12.84 -15.00 -29.12
C GLU A 59 -13.13 -14.07 -30.32
N LEU A 60 -12.09 -13.53 -30.96
CA LEU A 60 -12.24 -12.71 -32.16
C LEU A 60 -12.77 -13.51 -33.35
N GLU A 61 -12.26 -14.73 -33.59
CA GLU A 61 -12.75 -15.57 -34.69
C GLU A 61 -14.20 -16.01 -34.50
N ASP A 62 -14.61 -16.30 -33.26
CA ASP A 62 -15.99 -16.67 -32.93
C ASP A 62 -16.97 -15.50 -33.03
N GLU A 63 -16.52 -14.24 -32.89
CA GLU A 63 -17.36 -13.04 -33.07
C GLU A 63 -17.56 -12.64 -34.54
N ILE A 64 -16.65 -13.03 -35.43
CA ILE A 64 -16.67 -12.67 -36.86
C ILE A 64 -17.49 -13.69 -37.70
N ASN A 65 -17.86 -14.85 -37.13
CA ASN A 65 -18.55 -15.95 -37.80
C ASN A 65 -20.05 -16.04 -37.45
#